data_AF-A0A1J0VUB1-F1
#
_entry.id   AF-A0A1J0VUB1-F1
#
_cell.length_a   1.000
_cell.length_b   1.000
_cell.length_c   1.000
_cell.angle_alpha   90.00
_cell.angle_beta   90.00
_cell.angle_gamma   90.00
#
_symmetry.space_group_name_H-M   'P 1'
#
loop_
_entity.id
_entity.type
_entity.pdbx_description
1 polymer ?
#
loop_
_entity_poly.entity_id
_entity_poly.type
_entity_poly.pdbx_seq_one_letter_code
_entity_poly.pdbx_strand_id
1 'polypeptide(L)'
;MVSTIVIPNCSRTVAVLDARSCEVHIAAESLDWAAFCLASVGAPFVVHGPLEAIELITGWGSRLLAATENSGEPAPSTHPDRGPSQE
;
A
#
# COMPACT_ATOMS: atom_id res chain seq x y z
N MET A 1 -8.19 -0.19 -22.69
CA MET A 1 -7.73 1.07 -22.06
C MET A 1 -6.50 0.71 -21.24
N VAL A 2 -5.32 1.06 -21.75
CA VAL A 2 -4.04 0.78 -21.09
C VAL A 2 -3.65 2.09 -20.41
N SER A 3 -3.70 2.15 -19.08
CA SER A 3 -3.29 3.35 -18.35
C SER A 3 -1.77 3.43 -18.36
N THR A 4 -1.25 4.31 -19.22
CA THR A 4 0.16 4.70 -19.20
C THR A 4 0.39 5.58 -17.98
N ILE A 5 0.98 5.01 -16.93
CA ILE A 5 1.45 5.79 -15.77
C ILE A 5 2.73 6.50 -16.18
N VAL A 6 2.61 7.78 -16.54
CA VAL A 6 3.76 8.66 -16.78
C VAL A 6 4.08 9.37 -15.46
N ILE A 7 5.10 8.90 -14.75
CA ILE A 7 5.68 9.64 -13.64
C ILE A 7 6.69 10.63 -14.25
N PRO A 8 6.53 11.96 -14.07
CA PRO A 8 7.50 12.90 -14.59
C PRO A 8 8.86 12.65 -13.92
N ASN A 9 9.92 12.56 -14.73
CA ASN A 9 11.34 12.37 -14.36
C ASN A 9 11.88 10.93 -14.20
N CYS A 10 11.16 9.89 -14.65
CA CYS A 10 11.68 8.52 -14.71
C CYS A 10 11.99 8.09 -16.15
N SER A 11 13.24 7.81 -16.48
CA SER A 11 13.61 7.13 -17.74
C SER A 11 13.09 5.69 -17.72
N ARG A 12 11.90 5.46 -18.26
CA ARG A 12 11.18 4.17 -18.22
C ARG A 12 11.42 3.37 -19.50
N THR A 13 11.91 2.14 -19.38
CA THR A 13 11.85 1.13 -20.46
C THR A 13 10.63 0.24 -20.22
N VAL A 14 9.74 0.16 -21.22
CA VAL A 14 8.55 -0.71 -21.20
C VAL A 14 8.78 -1.85 -22.17
N ALA A 15 8.73 -3.09 -21.68
CA ALA A 15 8.67 -4.28 -22.52
C ALA A 15 7.25 -4.84 -22.46
N VAL A 16 6.61 -5.05 -23.60
CA VAL A 16 5.29 -5.70 -23.62
C VAL A 16 5.49 -7.17 -23.30
N LEU A 17 4.83 -7.66 -22.25
CA LEU A 17 4.86 -9.07 -21.83
C LEU A 17 3.81 -9.87 -22.61
N ASP A 18 2.58 -9.34 -22.70
CA ASP A 18 1.49 -9.90 -23.50
C ASP A 18 0.46 -8.80 -23.89
N ALA A 19 -0.63 -9.18 -24.57
CA ALA A 19 -1.66 -8.23 -25.03
C ALA A 19 -2.39 -7.45 -23.90
N ARG A 20 -2.21 -7.84 -22.64
CA ARG A 20 -2.82 -7.25 -21.44
C ARG A 20 -1.81 -6.86 -20.36
N SER A 21 -0.52 -7.18 -20.53
CA SER A 21 0.49 -6.90 -19.52
C SER A 21 1.76 -6.28 -20.12
N CYS A 22 2.37 -5.39 -19.34
CA CYS A 22 3.62 -4.76 -19.68
C CYS A 22 4.57 -4.88 -18.50
N GLU A 23 5.83 -5.22 -18.77
CA GLU A 23 6.91 -5.11 -17.81
C GLU A 23 7.36 -3.66 -17.75
N VAL A 24 7.59 -3.19 -16.53
CA VAL A 24 7.92 -1.80 -16.25
C VAL A 24 9.14 -1.77 -15.35
N HIS A 25 10.22 -1.20 -15.85
CA HIS A 25 11.37 -0.86 -15.02
C HIS A 25 11.25 0.59 -14.56
N ILE A 26 11.24 0.78 -13.25
CA ILE A 26 11.17 2.09 -12.60
C ILE A 26 12.49 2.33 -11.91
N ALA A 27 13.25 3.34 -12.38
CA ALA A 27 14.35 3.87 -11.60
C ALA A 27 13.76 4.76 -10.51
N ALA A 28 13.84 4.32 -9.25
CA ALA A 28 13.33 5.05 -8.11
C ALA A 28 14.45 5.34 -7.11
N GLU A 29 14.55 6.60 -6.68
CA GLU A 29 15.48 7.01 -5.63
C GLU A 29 14.97 6.61 -4.23
N SER A 30 13.67 6.31 -4.12
CA SER A 30 13.01 5.84 -2.91
C SER A 30 11.98 4.77 -3.24
N LEU A 31 12.12 3.60 -2.60
CA LEU A 31 11.16 2.51 -2.73
C LEU A 31 9.82 2.84 -2.07
N ASP A 32 9.81 3.59 -0.96
CA ASP A 32 8.57 4.03 -0.31
C ASP A 32 7.73 4.93 -1.21
N TRP A 33 8.38 5.88 -1.89
CA TRP A 33 7.69 6.75 -2.84
C TRP A 33 7.16 5.96 -4.05
N ALA A 34 7.97 5.06 -4.61
CA ALA A 34 7.54 4.19 -5.71
C ALA A 34 6.37 3.28 -5.30
N ALA A 35 6.41 2.69 -4.10
CA ALA A 35 5.35 1.85 -3.56
C ALA A 35 4.05 2.64 -3.36
N PHE A 36 4.14 3.88 -2.84
CA PHE A 36 2.99 4.77 -2.73
C PHE A 36 2.38 5.08 -4.10
N CYS A 37 3.21 5.45 -5.09
CA CYS A 37 2.74 5.68 -6.45
C CYS A 37 2.02 4.44 -7.01
N LEU A 38 2.61 3.25 -6.89
CA LEU A 38 2.00 1.99 -7.35
C LEU A 38 0.67 1.70 -6.67
N ALA A 39 0.59 1.86 -5.35
CA ALA A 39 -0.64 1.66 -4.60
C ALA A 39 -1.75 2.63 -5.06
N SER A 40 -1.40 3.89 -5.34
CA SER A 40 -2.35 4.92 -5.78
C SER A 40 -2.92 4.70 -7.19
N VAL A 41 -2.29 3.85 -8.01
CA VAL A 41 -2.77 3.53 -9.37
C VAL A 41 -4.13 2.85 -9.34
N GLY A 42 -4.43 2.08 -8.29
CA GLY A 42 -5.69 1.35 -8.16
C GLY A 42 -5.89 0.25 -9.22
N ALA A 43 -4.81 -0.19 -9.87
CA ALA A 43 -4.83 -1.26 -10.86
C ALA A 43 -4.08 -2.50 -10.32
N PRO A 44 -4.42 -3.71 -10.78
CA PRO A 44 -3.65 -4.90 -10.42
C PRO A 44 -2.23 -4.81 -11.00
N PHE A 45 -1.23 -5.11 -10.18
CA PHE A 45 0.18 -5.21 -10.57
C PHE A 45 0.87 -6.34 -9.82
N VAL A 46 2.00 -6.79 -10.36
CA VAL A 46 2.90 -7.77 -9.72
C VAL A 46 4.29 -7.14 -9.64
N VAL A 47 4.93 -7.26 -8.49
CA VAL A 47 6.31 -6.79 -8.30
C VAL A 47 7.24 -7.98 -8.40
N HIS A 48 8.08 -7.98 -9.43
CA HIS A 48 9.03 -9.07 -9.69
C HIS A 48 10.37 -8.91 -8.97
N GLY A 49 10.73 -7.67 -8.61
CA GLY A 49 11.95 -7.38 -7.90
C GLY A 49 12.26 -5.89 -7.87
N PRO A 50 13.33 -5.49 -7.16
CA PRO A 50 14.20 -6.35 -6.35
C PRO A 50 13.50 -6.86 -5.07
N LEU A 51 14.11 -7.80 -4.33
CA LEU A 51 13.46 -8.48 -3.19
C LEU A 51 12.99 -7.48 -2.13
N GLU A 52 13.77 -6.43 -1.89
CA GLU A 52 13.48 -5.36 -0.95
C GLU A 52 12.17 -4.64 -1.28
N ALA A 53 11.84 -4.49 -2.57
CA ALA A 53 10.58 -3.89 -2.99
C ALA A 53 9.39 -4.82 -2.71
N ILE A 54 9.57 -6.13 -2.86
CA ILE A 54 8.56 -7.15 -2.55
C ILE A 54 8.29 -7.14 -1.04
N GLU A 55 9.33 -7.15 -0.22
CA GLU A 55 9.24 -7.11 1.24
C GLU A 55 8.54 -5.85 1.73
N LEU A 56 8.91 -4.69 1.19
CA LEU A 56 8.30 -3.40 1.52
C LEU A 56 6.79 -3.40 1.27
N ILE A 57 6.36 -3.79 0.06
CA ILE A 57 4.95 -3.79 -0.33
C ILE A 57 4.16 -4.84 0.45
N THR A 58 4.75 -6.00 0.72
CA THR A 58 4.14 -7.04 1.56
C THR A 58 3.92 -6.53 3.00
N GLY A 59 4.92 -5.83 3.56
CA GLY A 59 4.82 -5.22 4.88
C GLY A 59 3.74 -4.14 4.97
N TRP A 60 3.66 -3.27 3.95
CA TRP A 60 2.59 -2.27 3.85
C TRP A 60 1.21 -2.92 3.73
N GLY A 61 1.05 -3.90 2.84
CA GLY A 61 -0.21 -4.61 2.62
C GLY A 61 -0.74 -5.25 3.91
N SER A 62 0.14 -5.92 4.66
CA SER A 62 -0.21 -6.55 5.94
C SER A 62 -0.71 -5.54 6.97
N ARG A 63 -0.04 -4.40 7.11
CA ARG A 63 -0.43 -3.34 8.06
C ARG A 63 -1.75 -2.68 7.66
N LEU A 64 -1.92 -2.40 6.37
CA LEU A 64 -3.15 -1.79 5.85
C LEU A 64 -4.33 -2.73 6.02
N LEU A 65 -4.16 -4.04 5.78
CA LEU A 65 -5.20 -5.04 6.00
C LEU A 65 -5.58 -5.11 7.49
N ALA A 66 -4.60 -5.25 8.38
CA ALA A 66 -4.84 -5.30 9.83
C ALA A 66 -5.56 -4.04 10.36
N ALA A 67 -5.28 -2.86 9.79
CA ALA A 67 -5.97 -1.62 10.15
C ALA A 67 -7.47 -1.63 9.81
N THR A 68 -7.88 -2.40 8.79
CA THR A 68 -9.30 -2.56 8.44
C THR A 68 -10.01 -3.56 9.35
N GLU A 69 -9.29 -4.52 9.92
CA GLU A 69 -9.84 -5.58 10.78
C GLU A 69 -10.09 -5.09 12.22
N ASN A 70 -9.21 -4.22 12.74
CA ASN A 70 -9.33 -3.67 14.10
C ASN A 70 -10.39 -2.57 14.27
N SER A 71 -11.11 -2.19 13.21
CA SER A 71 -12.17 -1.18 13.27
C SER A 71 -13.51 -1.73 13.78
N GLY A 72 -13.58 -3.03 14.13
CA GLY A 72 -14.81 -3.72 14.55
C GLY A 72 -15.04 -3.86 16.06
N GLU A 73 -14.08 -3.50 16.93
CA GLU A 73 -14.25 -3.66 18.38
C GLU A 73 -14.72 -2.33 19.01
N PRO A 74 -15.97 -2.23 19.52
CA PRO A 74 -16.31 -1.13 20.39
C PRO A 74 -15.44 -1.25 21.66
N ALA A 75 -14.54 -0.28 21.85
CA ALA A 75 -13.74 -0.18 23.06
C ALA A 75 -14.64 -0.40 24.29
N PRO A 76 -14.26 -1.27 25.25
CA PRO A 76 -15.00 -1.38 26.49
C PRO A 76 -15.02 0.00 27.12
N SER A 77 -16.21 0.60 27.16
CA SER A 77 -16.44 1.86 27.83
C SER A 77 -16.24 1.60 29.30
N THR A 78 -14.99 1.72 29.76
CA THR A 78 -14.65 1.91 31.16
C THR A 78 -15.10 3.32 31.50
N HIS A 79 -16.41 3.53 31.55
CA HIS A 79 -16.96 4.63 32.30
C HIS A 79 -16.73 4.26 33.77
N PRO A 80 -15.82 4.95 34.50
CA PRO A 80 -15.67 4.66 35.92
C PRO A 80 -17.00 5.00 36.58
N ASP A 81 -17.68 3.95 37.04
CA ASP A 81 -18.82 4.02 37.94
C ASP A 81 -18.42 4.92 39.12
N ARG A 82 -18.96 6.14 39.13
CA ARG A 82 -18.75 7.09 40.22
C ARG A 82 -19.57 6.60 41.41
N GLY A 83 -18.96 5.74 42.23
CA GLY A 83 -19.47 5.30 43.53
C GLY A 83 -19.74 6.49 44.47
N PRO A 84 -20.56 6.28 45.53
CA PRO A 84 -21.41 7.33 46.08
C PRO A 84 -20.64 8.35 46.93
N SER A 85 -21.15 9.58 46.90
CA SER A 85 -20.81 10.70 47.77
C SER A 85 -20.62 10.25 49.22
N GLN A 86 -19.46 10.56 49.80
CA GLN A 86 -19.27 10.49 51.26
C GLN A 86 -19.62 11.87 51.84
N GLU A 87 -20.59 11.89 52.76
CA GLU A 87 -20.94 12.97 53.69
C GLU A 87 -19.89 13.13 54.79
#